data_AF-A0A969CCQ5-F1
#
_entry.id   AF-A0A969CCQ5-F1
#
_cell.length_a   1.000
_cell.length_b   1.000
_cell.length_c   1.000
_cell.angle_alpha   90.00
_cell.angle_beta   90.00
_cell.angle_gamma   90.00
#
_symmetry.space_group_name_H-M   'P 1'
#
loop_
_entity.id
_entity.type
_entity.pdbx_description
1 polymer ?
#
loop_
_entity_poly.entity_id
_entity_poly.type
_entity_poly.pdbx_seq_one_letter_code
_entity_poly.pdbx_strand_id
1 'polypeptide(L)'
;MSGTLTEFNKLVNAEDYLKFFELPYDVQFVNVNRLHILQKFSSFMKAIDAESPDLNEAEKLERYKAALQQAYDTFTTSSPLDEKLFKVFKDKKSNVVMLSDIGSD
;
A
#
# COMPACT_ATOMS: atom_id res chain seq x y z
N MET A 1 4.29 -3.90 13.32
CA MET A 1 5.63 -3.53 12.76
C MET A 1 5.67 -4.16 11.39
N SER A 2 5.47 -3.36 10.35
CA SER A 2 5.46 -3.86 8.97
C SER A 2 6.84 -4.43 8.64
N GLY A 3 6.89 -5.69 8.19
CA GLY A 3 8.13 -6.43 7.99
C GLY A 3 9.02 -5.85 6.88
N THR A 4 10.14 -6.51 6.61
CA THR A 4 11.09 -6.04 5.59
C THR A 4 10.61 -6.33 4.16
N LEU A 5 11.16 -5.63 3.16
CA LEU A 5 10.87 -5.90 1.74
C LEU A 5 11.21 -7.35 1.36
N THR A 6 12.19 -7.95 2.04
CA THR A 6 12.54 -9.37 1.88
C THR A 6 11.40 -10.28 2.31
N GLU A 7 10.75 -10.01 3.45
CA GLU A 7 9.59 -10.80 3.89
C GLU A 7 8.41 -10.61 2.96
N PHE A 8 8.15 -9.37 2.53
CA PHE A 8 7.11 -9.07 1.54
C PHE A 8 7.28 -9.89 0.24
N ASN A 9 8.50 -10.01 -0.29
CA ASN A 9 8.76 -10.78 -1.52
C ASN A 9 8.62 -12.30 -1.34
N LYS A 10 8.62 -12.81 -0.11
CA LYS A 10 8.35 -14.23 0.17
C LYS A 10 6.86 -14.55 0.19
N LEU A 11 6.01 -13.53 0.35
CA LEU A 11 4.57 -13.71 0.34
C LEU A 11 4.11 -14.05 -1.09
N VAL A 12 3.11 -14.91 -1.19
CA VAL A 12 2.53 -15.35 -2.47
C VAL A 12 1.01 -15.28 -2.48
N ASN A 13 0.37 -15.23 -1.31
CA ASN A 13 -1.08 -15.16 -1.18
C ASN A 13 -1.54 -13.73 -0.88
N ALA A 14 -2.70 -13.36 -1.43
CA ALA A 14 -3.34 -12.07 -1.15
C ALA A 14 -3.54 -11.82 0.36
N GLU A 15 -3.95 -12.84 1.11
CA GLU A 15 -4.14 -12.76 2.56
C GLU A 15 -2.84 -12.46 3.31
N ASP A 16 -1.73 -13.08 2.92
CA ASP A 16 -0.43 -12.84 3.53
C ASP A 16 0.01 -11.39 3.32
N TYR A 17 -0.19 -10.83 2.12
CA TYR A 17 0.08 -9.42 1.85
C TYR A 17 -0.79 -8.48 2.71
N LEU A 18 -2.08 -8.78 2.82
CA LEU A 18 -3.02 -7.98 3.61
C LEU A 18 -2.68 -8.01 5.10
N LYS A 19 -2.36 -9.19 5.64
CA LYS A 19 -1.88 -9.37 7.01
C LYS A 19 -0.56 -8.65 7.26
N PHE A 20 0.37 -8.73 6.32
CA PHE A 20 1.68 -8.09 6.41
C PHE A 20 1.57 -6.57 6.54
N PHE A 21 0.64 -5.95 5.81
CA PHE A 21 0.36 -4.51 5.92
C PHE A 21 -0.64 -4.14 7.03
N GLU A 22 -1.11 -5.13 7.79
CA GLU A 22 -2.10 -5.00 8.85
C GLU A 22 -3.39 -4.29 8.33
N LEU A 23 -3.76 -4.59 7.08
CA LEU A 23 -4.95 -4.00 6.45
C LEU A 23 -6.21 -4.79 6.84
N PRO A 24 -7.34 -4.12 7.15
CA PRO A 24 -8.61 -4.80 7.34
C PRO A 24 -9.10 -5.37 6.00
N TYR A 25 -9.49 -6.65 6.01
CA TYR A 25 -10.01 -7.32 4.82
C TYR A 25 -11.03 -8.39 5.19
N ASP A 26 -11.96 -8.65 4.28
CA ASP A 26 -12.88 -9.78 4.39
C ASP A 26 -12.26 -11.06 3.82
N VAL A 27 -12.09 -12.07 4.67
CA VAL A 27 -11.45 -13.35 4.32
C VAL A 27 -12.21 -14.10 3.24
N GLN A 28 -13.55 -14.06 3.24
CA GLN A 28 -14.37 -14.73 2.24
C GLN A 28 -14.21 -14.05 0.88
N PHE A 29 -14.30 -12.72 0.86
CA PHE A 29 -14.10 -11.92 -0.35
C PHE A 29 -12.71 -12.11 -0.95
N VAL A 30 -11.67 -12.07 -0.12
CA VAL A 30 -10.29 -12.31 -0.58
C VAL A 30 -10.13 -13.73 -1.08
N ASN A 31 -10.68 -14.74 -0.40
CA ASN A 31 -10.57 -16.12 -0.89
C ASN A 31 -11.19 -16.31 -2.28
N VAL A 32 -12.33 -15.66 -2.54
CA VAL A 32 -12.99 -15.70 -3.85
C VAL A 32 -12.20 -14.90 -4.90
N ASN A 33 -11.69 -13.71 -4.53
CA ASN A 33 -11.06 -12.78 -5.47
C ASN A 33 -9.53 -12.78 -5.45
N ARG A 34 -8.87 -13.69 -4.72
CA ARG A 34 -7.41 -13.68 -4.47
C ARG A 34 -6.59 -13.59 -5.76
N LEU A 35 -6.97 -14.37 -6.78
CA LEU A 35 -6.25 -14.39 -8.05
C LEU A 35 -6.39 -13.05 -8.79
N HIS A 36 -7.57 -12.44 -8.75
CA HIS A 36 -7.82 -11.14 -9.38
C HIS A 36 -7.12 -10.01 -8.64
N ILE A 37 -7.16 -10.02 -7.30
CA ILE A 37 -6.43 -9.07 -6.44
C ILE A 37 -4.93 -9.16 -6.72
N LEU A 38 -4.35 -10.36 -6.76
CA LEU A 38 -2.92 -10.57 -7.06
C LEU A 38 -2.54 -10.12 -8.48
N GLN A 39 -3.37 -10.43 -9.49
CA GLN A 39 -3.12 -9.96 -10.87
C GLN A 39 -3.13 -8.44 -10.97
N LYS A 40 -4.12 -7.80 -10.34
CA LYS A 40 -4.23 -6.33 -10.33
C LYS A 40 -3.08 -5.70 -9.54
N PHE A 41 -2.75 -6.28 -8.39
CA PHE A 41 -1.63 -5.86 -7.55
C PHE A 41 -0.30 -5.94 -8.29
N SER A 42 -0.01 -7.05 -8.98
CA SER A 42 1.20 -7.20 -9.79
C SER A 42 1.30 -6.14 -10.89
N SER A 43 0.17 -5.76 -11.50
CA SER A 43 0.13 -4.69 -12.50
C SER A 43 0.49 -3.33 -11.91
N PHE A 44 -0.02 -3.03 -10.70
CA PHE A 44 0.34 -1.81 -9.99
C PHE A 44 1.79 -1.79 -9.51
N MET A 45 2.33 -2.92 -9.04
CA MET A 45 3.75 -3.03 -8.68
C MET A 45 4.63 -2.66 -9.88
N LYS A 46 4.35 -3.23 -11.05
CA LYS A 46 5.08 -2.90 -12.29
C LYS A 46 5.00 -1.42 -12.64
N ALA A 47 3.84 -0.79 -12.45
CA ALA A 47 3.69 0.64 -12.68
C ALA A 47 4.53 1.46 -11.68
N ILE A 48 4.51 1.11 -10.39
CA ILE A 48 5.30 1.76 -9.35
C ILE A 48 6.81 1.62 -9.62
N ASP A 49 7.28 0.42 -9.95
CA ASP A 49 8.68 0.18 -10.29
C ASP A 49 9.10 0.99 -11.54
N ALA A 50 8.20 1.15 -12.52
CA ALA A 50 8.46 1.94 -13.72
C ALA A 50 8.46 3.45 -13.44
N GLU A 51 7.55 3.94 -12.60
CA GLU A 51 7.43 5.36 -12.24
C GLU A 51 8.51 5.81 -11.26
N SER A 52 9.00 4.91 -10.40
CA SER A 52 9.94 5.26 -9.34
C SER A 52 10.90 4.10 -9.03
N PRO A 53 11.88 3.84 -9.93
CA PRO A 53 12.85 2.75 -9.77
C PRO A 53 13.84 2.99 -8.61
N ASP A 54 14.13 4.26 -8.28
CA ASP A 54 15.10 4.67 -7.25
C ASP A 54 14.51 4.77 -5.83
N LEU A 55 13.35 4.16 -5.57
CA LEU A 55 12.75 4.18 -4.23
C LEU A 55 13.52 3.30 -3.24
N ASN A 56 13.75 3.84 -2.05
CA ASN A 56 14.22 3.09 -0.90
C ASN A 56 13.20 2.01 -0.50
N GLU A 57 13.65 0.94 0.18
CA GLU A 57 12.80 -0.18 0.56
C GLU A 57 11.54 0.23 1.33
N ALA A 58 11.66 1.17 2.27
CA ALA A 58 10.54 1.70 3.06
C ALA A 58 9.51 2.40 2.16
N GLU A 59 9.98 3.20 1.21
CA GLU A 59 9.13 3.91 0.25
C GLU A 59 8.44 2.94 -0.69
N LYS A 60 9.16 1.91 -1.14
CA LYS A 60 8.61 0.84 -1.99
C LYS A 60 7.48 0.09 -1.29
N LEU A 61 7.69 -0.28 -0.02
CA LEU A 61 6.67 -0.93 0.81
C LEU A 61 5.43 -0.05 1.00
N GLU A 62 5.60 1.25 1.22
CA GLU A 62 4.48 2.19 1.31
C GLU A 62 3.68 2.25 0.01
N ARG A 63 4.37 2.32 -1.14
CA ARG A 63 3.73 2.30 -2.46
C ARG A 63 3.01 0.97 -2.74
N TYR A 64 3.62 -0.16 -2.37
CA TYR A 64 3.00 -1.47 -2.51
C TYR A 64 1.78 -1.62 -1.60
N LYS A 65 1.82 -1.12 -0.37
CA LYS A 65 0.64 -1.06 0.50
C LYS A 65 -0.50 -0.32 -0.18
N ALA A 66 -0.21 0.85 -0.76
CA ALA A 66 -1.17 1.65 -1.53
C ALA A 66 -1.79 0.88 -2.68
N ALA A 67 -0.94 0.23 -3.49
CA ALA A 67 -1.34 -0.55 -4.65
C ALA A 67 -2.21 -1.74 -4.27
N LEU A 68 -1.88 -2.45 -3.18
CA LEU A 68 -2.67 -3.58 -2.70
C LEU A 68 -4.06 -3.13 -2.26
N GLN A 69 -4.11 -2.03 -1.50
CA GLN A 69 -5.36 -1.44 -1.05
C GLN A 69 -6.21 -0.96 -2.23
N GLN A 70 -5.60 -0.30 -3.23
CA GLN A 70 -6.29 0.14 -4.44
C GLN A 70 -6.78 -1.05 -5.29
N ALA A 71 -5.99 -2.11 -5.39
CA ALA A 71 -6.41 -3.34 -6.06
C ALA A 71 -7.63 -3.94 -5.36
N TYR A 72 -7.57 -4.09 -4.04
CA TYR A 72 -8.69 -4.57 -3.23
C TYR A 72 -9.93 -3.68 -3.40
N ASP A 73 -9.74 -2.37 -3.26
CA ASP A 73 -10.79 -1.37 -3.41
C ASP A 73 -11.46 -1.47 -4.77
N THR A 74 -10.72 -1.58 -5.87
CA THR A 74 -11.31 -1.70 -7.22
C THR A 74 -12.34 -2.84 -7.33
N PHE A 75 -12.16 -3.93 -6.57
CA PHE A 75 -13.12 -5.03 -6.52
C PHE A 75 -14.26 -4.79 -5.51
N THR A 76 -14.06 -3.98 -4.47
CA THR A 76 -15.10 -3.62 -3.49
C THR A 76 -15.93 -2.40 -3.90
N THR A 77 -15.32 -1.35 -4.48
CA THR A 77 -15.95 -0.08 -4.92
C THR A 77 -16.73 -0.17 -6.22
N SER A 78 -16.81 -1.34 -6.85
CA SER A 78 -17.98 -1.68 -7.68
C SER A 78 -19.29 -1.68 -6.87
N SER A 79 -19.20 -1.53 -5.54
CA SER A 79 -20.28 -1.15 -4.63
C SER A 79 -19.96 0.23 -4.02
N PRO A 80 -20.85 1.25 -4.11
CA PRO A 80 -20.56 2.68 -3.92
C PRO A 80 -20.29 3.16 -2.47
N LEU A 81 -19.72 2.33 -1.59
CA LEU A 81 -19.76 2.58 -0.14
C LEU A 81 -18.50 3.18 0.50
N ASP A 82 -17.35 3.28 -0.18
CA ASP A 82 -16.11 3.69 0.52
C ASP A 82 -15.29 4.78 -0.19
N GLU A 83 -15.93 5.91 -0.52
CA GLU A 83 -15.26 7.17 -0.93
C GLU A 83 -14.39 7.81 0.19
N LYS A 84 -14.05 7.10 1.28
CA LYS A 84 -13.30 7.65 2.43
C LYS A 84 -11.84 7.22 2.51
N LEU A 85 -11.44 6.13 1.87
CA LEU A 85 -10.06 5.61 1.96
C LEU A 85 -9.06 6.34 1.04
N PHE A 86 -9.53 7.16 0.10
CA PHE A 86 -8.69 7.91 -0.83
C PHE A 86 -8.01 9.16 -0.24
N LYS A 87 -8.36 9.59 0.97
CA LYS A 87 -7.72 10.78 1.57
C LYS A 87 -6.26 10.56 1.99
N VAL A 88 -5.79 9.31 2.08
CA VAL A 88 -4.45 9.00 2.62
C VAL A 88 -3.33 9.02 1.57
N PHE A 89 -3.61 8.98 0.27
CA PHE A 89 -2.56 8.93 -0.77
C PHE A 89 -2.25 10.25 -1.49
N LYS A 90 -2.59 11.38 -0.86
CA LYS A 90 -2.17 12.70 -1.34
C LYS A 90 -1.43 13.51 -0.28
N ASP A 91 -0.68 12.85 0.60
CA ASP A 91 0.33 13.52 1.42
C ASP A 91 1.72 12.96 1.14
N LYS A 92 2.24 13.30 -0.03
CA LYS A 92 3.69 13.28 -0.25
C LYS A 92 4.09 14.60 -0.88
N LYS A 93 4.19 15.62 -0.01
CA LYS A 93 5.23 16.66 0.02
C LYS A 93 4.92 17.64 1.16
N SER A 94 5.50 17.41 2.34
CA SER A 94 6.24 18.48 3.02
C SER A 94 7.11 17.89 4.13
N ASN A 95 8.40 17.77 3.83
CA ASN A 95 9.50 18.20 4.70
C ASN A 95 9.28 18.07 6.23
N VAL A 96 9.89 17.05 6.82
CA VAL A 96 10.27 17.07 8.23
C VAL A 96 11.19 18.28 8.48
N VAL A 97 10.61 19.40 8.86
CA VAL A 97 11.37 20.47 9.53
C VAL A 97 11.34 20.16 11.02
N MET A 98 12.39 19.52 11.52
CA MET A 98 12.74 19.65 12.93
C MET A 98 13.18 21.11 13.13
N LEU A 99 12.31 21.96 13.64
CA LEU A 99 12.75 23.20 14.29
C LEU A 99 13.19 22.85 15.72
N SER A 100 14.36 22.21 15.81
CA SER A 100 15.18 22.41 16.99
C SER A 100 15.90 23.74 16.81
N ASP A 101 15.61 24.68 17.72
CA ASP A 101 16.41 25.87 18.06
C ASP A 101 16.65 26.92 16.96
N ILE A 102 16.01 28.09 17.10
CA ILE A 102 16.60 29.41 16.89
C ILE A 102 15.65 30.46 17.46
N GLY A 103 16.11 31.15 18.51
CA GLY A 103 15.42 32.29 19.10
C GLY A 103 15.73 32.44 20.59
N SER A 104 16.99 32.73 20.92
CA SER A 104 17.34 33.42 22.17
C SER A 104 16.57 34.74 22.27
N ASP A 105 15.89 34.95 23.37
CA ASP A 105 15.85 36.21 24.14
C ASP A 105 15.60 35.87 25.61
#